data_AF-A0A524H9V1-F1
#
_entry.id   AF-A0A524H9V1-F1
#
_cell.length_a   1.000
_cell.length_b   1.000
_cell.length_c   1.000
_cell.angle_alpha   90.00
_cell.angle_beta   90.00
_cell.angle_gamma   90.00
#
_symmetry.space_group_name_H-M   'P 1'
#
loop_
_entity.id
_entity.type
_entity.pdbx_description
1 polymer ?
#
loop_
_entity_poly.entity_id
_entity_poly.type
_entity_poly.pdbx_seq_one_letter_code
_entity_poly.pdbx_strand_id
1 'polypeptide(L)'
;MELGRIFNHGGEELLGEVEYRLQCDDQSGWWGELIFVEYIRVQDGAGYYIEFKDGRRGACSIKKRVNRAVHGIPPRYYYYFRGVSRLEDR
;
A
#
# COMPACT_ATOMS: atom_id res chain seq x y z
N MET A 1 -0.42 -13.23 0.88
CA MET A 1 -0.71 -11.79 0.84
C MET A 1 -2.13 -11.63 1.34
N GLU A 2 -2.41 -10.54 2.04
CA GLU A 2 -3.76 -10.25 2.53
C GLU A 2 -4.40 -9.17 1.66
N LEU A 3 -5.73 -9.14 1.65
CA LEU A 3 -6.48 -8.11 0.94
C LEU A 3 -6.66 -6.90 1.85
N GLY A 4 -6.32 -5.74 1.33
CA GLY A 4 -6.55 -4.45 1.94
C GLY A 4 -7.17 -3.49 0.93
N ARG A 5 -7.42 -2.28 1.40
CA ARG A 5 -8.02 -1.22 0.59
C ARG A 5 -7.15 0.02 0.63
N ILE A 6 -7.11 0.74 -0.47
CA ILE A 6 -6.35 1.96 -0.61
C ILE A 6 -7.25 3.13 -0.88
N PHE A 7 -6.95 4.24 -0.24
CA PHE A 7 -7.74 5.45 -0.29
C PHE A 7 -6.87 6.64 -0.67
N ASN A 8 -7.52 7.69 -1.18
CA ASN A 8 -6.85 8.92 -1.56
C ASN A 8 -6.14 9.60 -0.37
N HIS A 9 -5.40 10.68 -0.65
CA HIS A 9 -4.68 11.43 0.37
C HIS A 9 -5.59 12.00 1.48
N GLY A 10 -6.87 12.22 1.19
CA GLY A 10 -7.85 12.68 2.18
C GLY A 10 -8.42 11.56 3.06
N GLY A 11 -8.20 10.29 2.71
CA GLY A 11 -8.74 9.16 3.47
C GLY A 11 -10.25 8.99 3.34
N GLU A 12 -10.91 9.58 2.34
CA GLU A 12 -12.38 9.45 2.17
C GLU A 12 -12.73 8.59 0.97
N GLU A 13 -12.01 8.74 -0.12
CA GLU A 13 -12.31 8.07 -1.39
C GLU A 13 -11.52 6.76 -1.50
N LEU A 14 -12.24 5.65 -1.69
CA LEU A 14 -11.64 4.36 -2.02
C LEU A 14 -11.10 4.41 -3.46
N LEU A 15 -9.79 4.27 -3.61
CA LEU A 15 -9.15 4.15 -4.91
C LEU A 15 -9.30 2.72 -5.45
N GLY A 16 -9.18 1.71 -4.58
CA GLY A 16 -9.42 0.31 -4.93
C GLY A 16 -8.79 -0.69 -3.97
N GLU A 17 -8.74 -1.95 -4.38
CA GLU A 17 -8.23 -3.07 -3.58
C GLU A 17 -6.75 -3.36 -3.85
N VAL A 18 -6.05 -3.78 -2.81
CA VAL A 18 -4.63 -4.12 -2.86
C VAL A 18 -4.37 -5.47 -2.18
N GLU A 19 -3.47 -6.25 -2.77
CA GLU A 19 -2.83 -7.35 -2.06
C GLU A 19 -1.60 -6.80 -1.34
N TYR A 20 -1.55 -6.92 -0.02
CA TYR A 20 -0.43 -6.43 0.77
C TYR A 20 0.30 -7.53 1.53
N ARG A 21 1.53 -7.20 1.93
CA ARG A 21 2.34 -7.90 2.91
C ARG A 21 2.95 -6.85 3.84
N LEU A 22 2.44 -6.80 5.06
CA LEU A 22 3.04 -6.02 6.13
C LEU A 22 4.33 -6.71 6.58
N GLN A 23 5.46 -6.01 6.55
CA GLN A 23 6.76 -6.57 6.93
C GLN A 23 7.18 -6.12 8.34
N CYS A 24 6.80 -4.91 8.73
CA CYS A 24 7.07 -4.38 10.05
C CYS A 24 5.89 -3.53 10.49
N ASP A 25 5.59 -3.61 11.78
CA ASP A 25 4.57 -2.84 12.48
C ASP A 25 5.05 -2.66 13.92
N ASP A 26 5.87 -1.63 14.13
CA ASP A 26 6.48 -1.32 15.42
C ASP A 26 6.15 0.10 15.89
N GLN A 27 6.66 0.49 17.06
CA GLN A 27 6.40 1.81 17.61
C GLN A 27 7.00 2.97 16.79
N SER A 28 7.95 2.68 15.91
CA SER A 28 8.64 3.65 15.05
C SER A 28 7.95 3.81 13.69
N GLY A 29 6.98 2.94 13.38
CA GLY A 29 6.18 2.98 12.18
C GLY A 29 5.94 1.60 11.59
N TRP A 30 5.37 1.59 10.40
CA TRP A 30 4.98 0.35 9.74
C TRP A 30 5.26 0.46 8.25
N TRP A 31 5.62 -0.67 7.65
CA TRP A 31 5.97 -0.71 6.24
C TRP A 31 5.79 -2.10 5.66
N GLY A 32 5.67 -2.15 4.35
CA GLY A 32 5.49 -3.39 3.64
C GLY A 32 5.44 -3.18 2.14
N GLU A 33 4.89 -4.19 1.47
CA GLU A 33 4.73 -4.20 0.03
C GLU A 33 3.29 -4.43 -0.34
N LEU A 34 2.82 -3.77 -1.39
CA LEU A 34 1.49 -3.98 -1.94
C LEU A 34 1.52 -4.08 -3.47
N ILE A 35 0.49 -4.71 -4.00
CA ILE A 35 0.18 -4.81 -5.42
C ILE A 35 -1.29 -4.42 -5.56
N PHE A 36 -1.61 -3.59 -6.56
CA PHE A 36 -3.01 -3.31 -6.85
C PHE A 36 -3.66 -4.49 -7.55
N VAL A 37 -4.86 -4.88 -7.09
CA VAL A 37 -5.64 -5.95 -7.71
C VAL A 37 -6.05 -5.54 -9.14
N GLU A 38 -6.42 -4.28 -9.30
CA GLU A 38 -6.74 -3.65 -10.58
C GLU A 38 -5.70 -2.58 -10.94
N TYR A 39 -5.66 -2.16 -12.20
CA TYR A 39 -4.77 -1.08 -12.59
C TYR A 39 -5.27 0.26 -12.02
N ILE A 40 -4.52 0.82 -11.07
CA ILE A 40 -4.79 2.12 -10.47
C ILE A 40 -3.62 3.06 -10.76
N ARG A 41 -3.95 4.26 -11.25
CA ARG A 41 -2.97 5.33 -11.42
C ARG A 41 -2.70 6.00 -10.09
N VAL A 42 -1.61 5.62 -9.43
CA VAL A 42 -1.08 6.31 -8.26
C VAL A 42 0.15 7.14 -8.62
N GLN A 43 0.32 8.25 -7.92
CA GLN A 43 1.50 9.11 -8.00
C GLN A 43 2.61 8.52 -7.14
N ASP A 44 3.78 8.34 -7.74
CA ASP A 44 4.94 7.79 -7.05
C ASP A 44 5.41 8.73 -5.92
N GLY A 45 5.53 8.18 -4.71
CA GLY A 45 5.94 8.91 -3.51
C GLY A 45 4.85 9.73 -2.84
N ALA A 46 3.62 9.76 -3.37
CA ALA A 46 2.51 10.49 -2.77
C ALA A 46 1.95 9.78 -1.52
N GLY A 47 1.22 10.54 -0.70
CA GLY A 47 0.57 10.06 0.51
C GLY A 47 -0.83 9.51 0.23
N TYR A 48 -1.14 8.36 0.80
CA TYR A 48 -2.39 7.61 0.68
C TYR A 48 -2.76 7.03 2.04
N TYR A 49 -4.00 6.57 2.20
CA TYR A 49 -4.38 5.75 3.35
C TYR A 49 -4.54 4.29 2.91
N ILE A 50 -4.02 3.37 3.71
CA ILE A 50 -4.28 1.93 3.54
C ILE A 50 -5.12 1.45 4.72
N GLU A 51 -6.13 0.63 4.42
CA GLU A 51 -6.91 -0.13 5.38
C GLU A 51 -6.51 -1.60 5.25
N PHE A 52 -6.07 -2.15 6.37
CA PHE A 52 -5.67 -3.54 6.51
C PHE A 52 -6.88 -4.42 6.76
N LYS A 53 -6.72 -5.73 6.55
CA LYS A 53 -7.79 -6.72 6.71
C LYS A 53 -8.37 -6.77 8.12
N ASP A 54 -7.55 -6.43 9.12
CA ASP A 54 -7.93 -6.36 10.54
C ASP A 54 -8.74 -5.10 10.89
N GLY A 55 -9.00 -4.22 9.92
CA GLY A 55 -9.74 -2.97 10.11
C GLY A 55 -8.86 -1.79 10.47
N ARG A 56 -7.56 -2.00 10.72
CA ARG A 56 -6.64 -0.93 11.05
C ARG A 56 -6.34 -0.08 9.82
N ARG A 57 -6.18 1.22 10.05
CA ARG A 57 -5.91 2.18 8.99
C ARG A 57 -4.74 3.08 9.33
N GLY A 58 -4.01 3.51 8.31
CA GLY A 58 -2.97 4.50 8.49
C GLY A 58 -2.59 5.24 7.22
N ALA A 59 -2.07 6.46 7.41
CA ALA A 59 -1.47 7.25 6.34
C ALA A 59 -0.09 6.68 6.00
N CYS A 60 0.16 6.48 4.71
CA CYS A 60 1.44 6.01 4.18
C CYS A 60 1.83 6.70 2.89
N SER A 61 3.14 6.76 2.64
CA SER A 61 3.64 7.05 1.31
C SER A 61 3.78 5.76 0.51
N ILE A 62 3.47 5.81 -0.78
CA ILE A 62 3.57 4.65 -1.68
C ILE A 62 4.59 4.94 -2.75
N LYS A 63 5.59 4.06 -2.87
CA LYS A 63 6.66 4.17 -3.87
C LYS A 63 6.69 2.94 -4.76
N LYS A 64 6.70 3.17 -6.07
CA LYS A 64 6.77 2.12 -7.08
C LYS A 64 8.16 1.47 -7.03
N ARG A 65 8.20 0.17 -6.77
CA ARG A 65 9.41 -0.64 -6.91
C ARG A 65 9.52 -1.08 -8.36
N VAL A 66 10.48 -0.50 -9.07
CA VAL A 66 10.80 -0.94 -10.44
C VAL A 66 11.45 -2.31 -10.34
N ASN A 67 10.76 -3.35 -10.80
CA ASN A 67 11.38 -4.67 -10.96
C ASN A 67 12.43 -4.58 -12.06
N ARG A 68 13.65 -5.03 -11.76
CA ARG A 68 14.65 -5.42 -12.76
C ARG A 68 13.99 -6.50 -13.62
N ALA A 69 13.94 -6.29 -14.94
CA ALA A 69 13.20 -7.13 -15.88
C ALA A 69 13.48 -8.63 -15.66
N VAL A 70 12.42 -9.40 -15.39
CA VAL A 70 12.44 -10.85 -15.42
C VAL A 70 11.56 -11.26 -16.60
N HIS A 71 12.16 -11.95 -17.58
CA HIS A 71 11.49 -12.32 -18.83
C HIS A 71 10.21 -13.14 -18.57
N GLY A 72 9.09 -12.73 -19.16
CA GLY A 72 7.93 -13.61 -19.39
C GLY A 72 6.66 -13.40 -18.54
N ILE A 73 6.66 -12.53 -17.53
CA ILE A 73 5.47 -12.23 -16.71
C ILE A 73 5.05 -10.77 -16.96
N PRO A 74 3.75 -10.47 -17.21
CA PRO A 74 3.27 -9.09 -17.27
C PRO A 74 3.73 -8.31 -16.03
N PRO A 75 4.22 -7.08 -16.16
CA PRO A 75 4.75 -6.34 -15.03
C PRO A 75 3.63 -6.02 -14.04
N ARG A 76 3.47 -6.86 -13.01
CA ARG A 76 2.78 -6.48 -11.78
C ARG A 76 3.70 -5.51 -11.06
N TYR A 77 3.28 -4.26 -10.96
CA TYR A 77 4.02 -3.25 -10.23
C TYR A 77 3.92 -3.55 -8.74
N TYR A 78 5.07 -3.78 -8.12
CA TYR A 78 5.18 -3.87 -6.67
C TYR A 78 5.38 -2.47 -6.14
N TYR A 79 4.68 -2.14 -5.07
CA TYR A 79 4.82 -0.86 -4.41
C TYR A 79 5.27 -1.09 -2.98
N TYR A 80 6.22 -0.29 -2.53
CA TYR A 80 6.59 -0.19 -1.14
C TYR A 80 5.70 0.85 -0.48
N PHE A 81 5.07 0.50 0.64
CA PHE A 81 4.35 1.48 1.47
C PHE A 81 5.07 1.66 2.80
N ARG A 82 5.05 2.89 3.31
CA ARG A 82 5.58 3.23 4.64
C ARG A 82 4.73 4.29 5.31
N GLY A 83 4.22 3.94 6.49
CA GLY A 83 3.61 4.88 7.42
C GLY A 83 4.61 5.35 8.47
N VAL A 84 4.39 6.59 8.92
CA VAL A 84 5.19 7.23 9.98
C VAL A 84 4.41 7.39 11.28
N SER A 85 3.09 7.22 11.23
CA SER A 85 2.20 7.21 12.40
C SER A 85 1.85 5.78 12.80
N ARG A 86 1.31 5.59 14.00
CA ARG A 86 0.71 4.32 14.38
C ARG A 86 -0.53 4.05 13.53
N LEU A 87 -0.85 2.77 13.42
CA LEU A 87 -2.12 2.33 12.87
C LEU A 87 -3.23 2.59 13.88
N GLU A 88 -4.36 3.09 13.40
CA GLU A 88 -5.54 3.38 14.22
C GLU A 88 -6.62 2.35 13.91
N ASP A 89 -7.26 1.81 14.96
CA ASP A 89 -8.48 1.02 14.84
C ASP A 89 -9.65 1.93 14.49
N ARG A 90 -10.47 1.55 13.51
CA ARG A 90 -11.68 2.28 13.12
C ARG A 90 -12.94 1.52 13.52
#